data_AF-A0A418TCJ1-F1
#
_entry.id   AF-A0A418TCJ1-F1
#
_cell.length_a   1.000
_cell.length_b   1.000
_cell.length_c   1.000
_cell.angle_alpha   90.00
_cell.angle_beta   90.00
_cell.angle_gamma   90.00
#
_symmetry.space_group_name_H-M   'P 1'
#
loop_
_entity.id
_entity.type
_entity.pdbx_description
1 polymer ?
#
loop_
_entity_poly.entity_id
_entity_poly.type
_entity_poly.pdbx_seq_one_letter_code
_entity_poly.pdbx_strand_id
1 'polypeptide(L)'
;MYWAKCAAHVVKVVIIASLSTCIVLLIGIGLGVINNVAAVGGVMAAGLFIVLGFMGIGYALTSWLSTERGALSLGIGIVFLMFLFYMLSDLTALKWLFDAYAISQGGGLAWSSVVGSVAVFTIGGCAGWRKLAHRDL
;
A
#
# COMPACT_ATOMS: atom_id res chain seq x y z
N MET A 1 -23.11 1.63 -5.43
CA MET A 1 -22.67 0.33 -4.86
C MET A 1 -21.15 0.16 -4.80
N TYR A 2 -20.40 0.47 -5.87
CA TYR A 2 -18.92 0.31 -5.88
C TYR A 2 -18.19 1.23 -4.88
N TRP A 3 -18.55 2.51 -4.75
CA TRP A 3 -17.93 3.40 -3.75
C TRP A 3 -18.11 2.93 -2.30
N ALA A 4 -19.27 2.32 -1.97
CA ALA A 4 -19.51 1.74 -0.65
C ALA A 4 -18.61 0.52 -0.38
N LYS A 5 -18.38 -0.33 -1.40
CA LYS A 5 -17.42 -1.45 -1.30
C LYS A 5 -15.98 -0.94 -1.16
N CYS A 6 -15.61 0.08 -1.93
CA CYS A 6 -14.30 0.71 -1.85
C CYS A 6 -14.05 1.28 -0.44
N ALA A 7 -15.01 2.02 0.12
CA ALA A 7 -14.95 2.52 1.49
C ALA A 7 -14.82 1.39 2.53
N ALA A 8 -15.59 0.30 2.39
CA ALA A 8 -15.48 -0.85 3.29
C ALA A 8 -14.10 -1.53 3.23
N HIS A 9 -13.48 -1.60 2.04
CA HIS A 9 -12.11 -2.12 1.90
C HIS A 9 -11.07 -1.20 2.54
N VAL A 10 -11.17 0.13 2.33
CA VAL A 10 -10.31 1.11 3.00
C VAL A 10 -10.40 0.94 4.52
N VAL A 11 -11.62 0.86 5.07
CA VAL A 11 -11.83 0.68 6.51
C VAL A 11 -11.19 -0.61 7.02
N LYS A 12 -11.37 -1.74 6.32
CA LYS A 12 -10.72 -3.01 6.70
C LYS A 12 -9.19 -2.89 6.71
N VAL A 13 -8.60 -2.26 5.68
CA VAL A 13 -7.15 -2.07 5.58
C VAL A 13 -6.63 -1.19 6.72
N VAL A 14 -7.33 -0.09 7.04
CA VAL A 14 -6.97 0.81 8.15
C VAL A 14 -7.02 0.08 9.49
N ILE A 15 -8.05 -0.75 9.73
CA ILE A 15 -8.17 -1.55 10.95
C ILE A 15 -7.04 -2.56 11.07
N ILE A 16 -6.73 -3.30 10.00
CA ILE A 16 -5.65 -4.29 10.01
C ILE A 16 -4.30 -3.62 10.24
N ALA A 17 -4.05 -2.49 9.58
CA ALA A 17 -2.81 -1.75 9.72
C ALA A 17 -2.65 -1.12 11.11
N SER A 18 -3.72 -0.60 11.72
CA SER A 18 -3.66 -0.05 13.07
C SER A 18 -3.41 -1.14 14.11
N LEU A 19 -4.07 -2.30 13.98
CA LEU A 19 -3.85 -3.46 14.83
C LEU A 19 -2.42 -4.00 14.70
N SER A 20 -1.92 -4.18 13.48
CA SER A 20 -0.56 -4.67 13.26
C SER A 20 0.49 -3.70 13.79
N THR A 21 0.29 -2.39 13.61
CA THR A 21 1.16 -1.34 14.18
C THR A 21 1.15 -1.41 15.70
N CYS A 22 -0.02 -1.52 16.32
CA CYS A 22 -0.15 -1.63 17.77
C CYS A 22 0.59 -2.87 18.30
N ILE A 23 0.41 -4.04 17.68
CA ILE A 23 1.08 -5.28 18.07
C ILE A 23 2.61 -5.13 17.98
N VAL A 24 3.12 -4.60 16.87
CA VAL A 24 4.57 -4.42 16.67
C VAL A 24 5.16 -3.45 17.71
N LEU A 25 4.47 -2.36 18.00
CA LEU A 25 4.90 -1.41 19.02
C LEU A 25 4.87 -2.02 20.42
N LEU A 26 3.79 -2.72 20.79
CA LEU A 26 3.65 -3.36 22.10
C LEU A 26 4.73 -4.42 22.32
N ILE A 27 4.98 -5.28 21.33
CA ILE A 27 6.02 -6.30 21.41
C ILE A 27 7.40 -5.65 21.48
N GLY A 28 7.69 -4.68 20.60
CA GLY A 28 9.00 -4.06 20.54
C GLY A 28 9.34 -3.20 21.76
N ILE A 29 8.34 -2.55 22.38
CA ILE A 29 8.49 -1.88 23.68
C ILE A 29 8.67 -2.93 24.78
N GLY A 30 7.86 -3.99 24.81
CA GLY A 30 7.94 -5.05 25.81
C GLY A 30 9.28 -5.80 25.82
N LEU A 31 9.93 -5.91 24.66
CA LEU A 31 11.26 -6.52 24.52
C LEU A 31 12.42 -5.52 24.66
N GLY A 32 12.14 -4.21 24.75
CA GLY A 32 13.16 -3.16 24.83
C GLY A 32 14.01 -3.00 23.57
N VAL A 33 13.52 -3.45 22.40
CA VAL A 33 14.28 -3.44 21.13
C VAL A 33 14.01 -2.16 20.31
N ILE A 34 12.97 -1.40 20.67
CA ILE A 34 12.62 -0.14 19.98
C ILE A 34 13.42 1.03 20.57
N ASN A 35 14.38 1.53 19.79
CA ASN A 35 15.15 2.74 20.13
C ASN A 35 14.37 4.04 19.81
N ASN A 36 13.50 4.01 18.80
CA ASN A 36 12.73 5.18 18.38
C ASN A 36 11.33 4.76 17.90
N VAL A 37 10.32 4.97 18.74
CA VAL A 37 8.91 4.64 18.46
C VAL A 37 8.39 5.40 17.24
N ALA A 38 8.82 6.65 17.06
CA ALA A 38 8.38 7.49 15.94
C ALA A 38 8.92 6.98 14.60
N ALA A 39 10.17 6.48 14.57
CA ALA A 39 10.75 5.89 13.36
C ALA A 39 10.01 4.61 12.95
N VAL A 40 9.72 3.72 13.92
CA VAL A 40 8.93 2.50 13.67
C VAL A 40 7.52 2.84 13.20
N GLY A 41 6.85 3.81 13.86
CA GLY A 41 5.55 4.30 13.42
C GLY A 41 5.56 4.89 12.00
N GLY A 42 6.64 5.60 11.65
CA GLY A 42 6.84 6.14 10.30
C GLY A 42 6.95 5.05 9.23
N VAL A 43 7.70 3.97 9.51
CA VAL A 43 7.81 2.82 8.60
C VAL A 43 6.46 2.12 8.44
N MET A 44 5.70 1.94 9.52
CA MET A 44 4.37 1.33 9.47
C MET A 44 3.37 2.18 8.68
N ALA A 45 3.42 3.51 8.85
CA ALA A 45 2.62 4.45 8.08
C ALA A 45 2.99 4.43 6.59
N ALA A 46 4.29 4.36 6.26
CA ALA A 46 4.73 4.20 4.87
C ALA A 46 4.17 2.90 4.26
N GLY A 47 4.19 1.79 5.01
CA GLY A 47 3.56 0.53 4.61
C GLY A 47 2.06 0.68 4.31
N LEU A 48 1.31 1.40 5.16
CA LEU A 48 -0.10 1.70 4.92
C LEU A 48 -0.32 2.44 3.60
N PHE A 49 0.47 3.49 3.34
CA PHE A 49 0.36 4.28 2.11
C PHE A 49 0.70 3.46 0.85
N ILE A 50 1.70 2.59 0.94
CA ILE A 50 2.03 1.65 -0.14
C ILE A 50 0.83 0.74 -0.42
N VAL A 51 0.22 0.15 0.61
CA VAL A 51 -0.97 -0.70 0.47
C VAL A 51 -2.14 0.06 -0.17
N LEU A 52 -2.38 1.31 0.25
CA LEU A 52 -3.38 2.19 -0.37
C LEU A 52 -3.11 2.41 -1.86
N GLY A 53 -1.86 2.71 -2.24
CA GLY A 53 -1.46 2.86 -3.64
C GLY A 53 -1.73 1.59 -4.45
N PHE A 54 -1.33 0.43 -3.95
CA PHE A 54 -1.58 -0.86 -4.59
C PHE A 54 -3.07 -1.20 -4.68
N MET A 55 -3.86 -0.80 -3.68
CA MET A 55 -5.31 -0.98 -3.72
C MET A 55 -5.94 -0.18 -4.87
N GLY A 56 -5.46 1.05 -5.13
CA GLY A 56 -5.85 1.84 -6.29
C GLY A 56 -5.54 1.15 -7.62
N ILE A 57 -4.32 0.63 -7.78
CA ILE A 57 -3.92 -0.13 -8.96
C ILE A 57 -4.80 -1.37 -9.12
N GLY A 58 -5.06 -2.10 -8.04
CA GLY A 58 -5.95 -3.25 -8.02
C GLY A 58 -7.37 -2.90 -8.48
N TYR A 59 -7.92 -1.75 -8.07
CA TYR A 59 -9.23 -1.29 -8.54
C TYR A 59 -9.26 -0.96 -10.03
N ALA A 60 -8.20 -0.36 -10.56
CA ALA A 60 -8.07 -0.13 -12.01
C ALA A 60 -8.03 -1.48 -12.77
N LEU A 61 -7.20 -2.42 -12.31
CA LEU A 61 -7.02 -3.73 -12.94
C LEU A 61 -8.25 -4.65 -12.83
N THR A 62 -8.99 -4.58 -11.72
CA THR A 62 -10.20 -5.39 -11.52
C THR A 62 -11.26 -5.09 -12.59
N SER A 63 -11.27 -3.87 -13.17
CA SER A 63 -12.15 -3.54 -14.28
C SER A 63 -11.77 -4.23 -15.60
N TRP A 64 -10.53 -4.72 -15.72
CA TRP A 64 -9.97 -5.40 -16.90
C TRP A 64 -9.94 -6.92 -16.76
N LEU A 65 -9.90 -7.45 -15.53
CA LEU A 65 -9.89 -8.89 -15.27
C LEU A 65 -11.31 -9.45 -15.09
N SER A 66 -11.64 -10.49 -15.85
CA SER A 66 -12.94 -11.15 -15.78
C SER A 66 -13.07 -12.16 -14.63
N THR A 67 -11.95 -12.55 -14.01
CA THR A 67 -11.88 -13.66 -13.06
C THR A 67 -11.07 -13.31 -11.81
N GLU A 68 -11.63 -13.61 -10.64
CA GLU A 68 -10.99 -13.37 -9.33
C GLU A 68 -9.61 -14.04 -9.21
N ARG A 69 -9.47 -15.24 -9.77
CA ARG A 69 -8.19 -15.98 -9.79
C ARG A 69 -7.10 -15.26 -10.57
N GLY A 70 -7.46 -14.59 -11.68
CA GLY A 70 -6.52 -13.80 -12.47
C GLY A 70 -6.05 -12.56 -11.70
N ALA A 71 -6.95 -11.89 -10.98
CA ALA A 71 -6.60 -10.71 -10.18
C ALA A 71 -5.66 -11.06 -9.02
N LEU A 72 -5.90 -12.20 -8.35
CA LEU A 72 -5.01 -12.69 -7.29
C LEU A 72 -3.63 -13.09 -7.82
N SER A 73 -3.57 -13.83 -8.94
CA SER A 73 -2.30 -14.23 -9.56
C SER A 73 -1.48 -13.01 -10.01
N LEU A 74 -2.13 -12.00 -10.57
CA LEU A 74 -1.48 -10.76 -11.01
C LEU A 74 -0.96 -9.96 -9.80
N GLY A 75 -1.74 -9.87 -8.72
CA GLY A 75 -1.29 -9.24 -7.48
C GLY A 75 -0.04 -9.91 -6.90
N ILE A 76 -0.04 -11.23 -6.82
CA ILE A 76 1.13 -12.02 -6.37
C ILE A 76 2.32 -11.82 -7.32
N GLY A 77 2.08 -11.83 -8.64
CA GLY A 77 3.11 -11.61 -9.66
C GLY A 77 3.75 -10.23 -9.59
N ILE A 78 2.98 -9.17 -9.32
CA ILE A 78 3.52 -7.82 -9.10
C ILE A 78 4.42 -7.80 -7.86
N VAL A 79 3.99 -8.39 -6.74
CA VAL A 79 4.79 -8.43 -5.51
C VAL A 79 6.10 -9.19 -5.75
N PHE A 80 6.06 -10.32 -6.46
CA PHE A 80 7.26 -11.06 -6.81
C PHE A 80 8.18 -10.29 -7.76
N LEU A 81 7.64 -9.62 -8.77
CA LEU A 81 8.44 -8.76 -9.65
C LEU A 81 9.07 -7.61 -8.89
N MET A 82 8.36 -7.01 -7.92
CA MET A 82 8.93 -5.96 -7.06
C MET A 82 10.06 -6.50 -6.20
N PHE A 83 9.89 -7.67 -5.59
CA PHE A 83 10.96 -8.33 -4.83
C PHE A 83 12.15 -8.68 -5.73
N LEU A 84 11.89 -9.22 -6.92
CA LEU A 84 12.92 -9.54 -7.90
C LEU A 84 13.68 -8.29 -8.33
N PHE A 85 12.98 -7.21 -8.69
CA PHE A 85 13.60 -5.94 -9.04
C PHE A 85 14.34 -5.33 -7.85
N TYR A 86 13.84 -5.47 -6.62
CA TYR A 86 14.56 -5.03 -5.42
C TYR A 86 15.86 -5.83 -5.19
N MET A 87 15.88 -7.13 -5.50
CA MET A 87 17.09 -7.94 -5.42
C MET A 87 18.05 -7.70 -6.61
N LEU A 88 17.53 -7.34 -7.79
CA LEU A 88 18.32 -7.09 -9.00
C LEU A 88 18.87 -5.66 -9.08
N SER A 89 18.07 -4.68 -8.67
CA SER A 89 18.42 -3.27 -8.54
C SER A 89 18.69 -3.04 -7.07
N ASP A 90 19.96 -3.11 -6.71
CA ASP A 90 20.46 -2.65 -5.42
C ASP A 90 19.88 -1.22 -5.18
N LEU A 91 18.83 -1.15 -4.35
CA LEU A 91 18.24 0.06 -3.75
C LEU A 91 17.61 1.18 -4.62
N THR A 92 17.12 0.98 -5.85
CA THR A 92 16.63 2.14 -6.65
C THR A 92 15.23 2.08 -7.26
N ALA A 93 14.67 0.93 -7.65
CA ALA A 93 13.42 0.90 -8.42
C ALA A 93 12.17 1.45 -7.68
N LEU A 94 12.12 1.38 -6.34
CA LEU A 94 10.97 1.86 -5.54
C LEU A 94 11.26 3.05 -4.62
N LYS A 95 12.47 3.61 -4.67
CA LYS A 95 12.89 4.70 -3.80
C LYS A 95 11.99 5.95 -3.94
N TRP A 96 11.40 6.12 -5.12
CA TRP A 96 10.46 7.21 -5.42
C TRP A 96 9.12 7.08 -4.67
N LEU A 97 8.72 5.86 -4.28
CA LEU A 97 7.44 5.63 -3.60
C LEU A 97 7.59 5.81 -2.09
N PHE A 98 8.54 5.17 -1.42
CA PHE A 98 8.94 5.45 -0.03
C PHE A 98 10.35 4.91 0.26
N ASP A 99 11.22 5.74 0.84
CA ASP A 99 12.55 5.32 1.29
C ASP A 99 12.50 4.83 2.75
N ALA A 100 12.28 3.53 2.94
CA ALA A 100 12.17 2.92 4.26
C ALA A 100 13.44 3.06 5.11
N TYR A 101 14.62 3.18 4.48
CA TYR A 101 15.89 3.39 5.16
C TYR A 101 16.01 4.81 5.70
N ALA A 102 15.62 5.81 4.91
CA ALA A 102 15.58 7.19 5.38
C ALA A 102 14.56 7.37 6.52
N ILE A 103 13.41 6.67 6.45
CA ILE A 103 12.36 6.72 7.49
C ILE A 103 12.82 6.03 8.77
N SER A 104 13.51 4.89 8.68
CA SER A 104 14.01 4.16 9.86
C SER A 104 15.12 4.92 10.60
N GLN A 105 15.88 5.77 9.88
CA GLN A 105 16.87 6.68 10.45
C GLN A 105 16.23 7.96 11.06
N GLY A 106 14.91 8.10 11.04
CA GLY A 106 14.19 9.23 11.62
C GLY A 106 13.99 10.42 10.67
N GLY A 107 14.22 10.26 9.36
CA GLY A 107 14.00 11.30 8.36
C GLY A 107 12.53 11.69 8.15
N GLY A 108 11.59 10.93 8.71
CA GLY A 108 10.15 11.18 8.58
C GLY A 108 9.59 10.76 7.21
N LEU A 109 8.27 10.83 7.05
CA LEU A 109 7.63 10.52 5.76
C LEU A 109 7.81 11.68 4.77
N ALA A 110 8.37 11.39 3.60
CA ALA A 110 8.44 12.36 2.52
C ALA A 110 7.03 12.72 2.03
N TRP A 111 6.74 14.03 1.98
CA TRP A 111 5.41 14.51 1.55
C TRP A 111 5.08 14.13 0.11
N SER A 112 6.08 14.10 -0.77
CA SER A 112 5.95 13.65 -2.16
C SER A 112 5.45 12.21 -2.26
N SER A 113 5.95 11.32 -1.42
CA SER A 113 5.56 9.92 -1.33
C SER A 113 4.13 9.72 -0.85
N VAL A 114 3.73 10.49 0.17
CA VAL A 114 2.35 10.49 0.68
C VAL A 114 1.39 10.94 -0.42
N VAL A 115 1.67 12.08 -1.05
CA VAL A 115 0.84 12.61 -2.15
C VAL A 115 0.80 11.63 -3.33
N GLY A 116 1.93 11.02 -3.69
CA GLY A 116 2.01 10.01 -4.74
C GLY A 116 1.11 8.81 -4.49
N SER A 117 1.15 8.24 -3.28
CA SER A 117 0.31 7.10 -2.92
C SER A 117 -1.20 7.42 -2.95
N VAL A 118 -1.59 8.61 -2.47
CA VAL A 118 -2.99 9.08 -2.49
C VAL A 118 -3.43 9.37 -3.92
N ALA A 119 -2.57 9.96 -4.75
CA ALA A 119 -2.84 10.19 -6.16
C ALA A 119 -3.07 8.86 -6.91
N VAL A 120 -2.20 7.86 -6.70
CA VAL A 120 -2.37 6.54 -7.30
C VAL A 120 -3.67 5.87 -6.84
N PHE A 121 -4.00 5.98 -5.55
CA PHE A 121 -5.25 5.45 -5.00
C PHE A 121 -6.49 6.09 -5.65
N THR A 122 -6.53 7.42 -5.71
CA THR A 122 -7.66 8.17 -6.26
C THR A 122 -7.81 7.99 -7.76
N ILE A 123 -6.71 8.04 -8.52
CA ILE A 123 -6.72 7.81 -9.98
C ILE A 123 -7.17 6.38 -10.28
N GLY A 124 -6.63 5.39 -9.56
CA GLY A 124 -6.99 3.98 -9.74
C GLY A 124 -8.46 3.69 -9.43
N GLY A 125 -8.99 4.27 -8.34
CA GLY A 125 -10.41 4.18 -7.98
C GLY A 125 -11.32 4.85 -9.01
N CYS A 126 -10.96 6.03 -9.52
CA CYS A 126 -11.71 6.73 -10.56
C CYS A 126 -11.71 5.98 -11.90
N ALA A 127 -10.56 5.42 -12.30
CA ALA A 127 -10.44 4.61 -13.52
C ALA A 127 -11.30 3.34 -13.44
N GLY A 128 -11.27 2.65 -12.29
CA GLY A 128 -12.10 1.47 -12.03
C GLY A 128 -13.60 1.78 -12.06
N TRP A 129 -14.02 2.90 -11.44
CA TRP A 129 -15.42 3.34 -11.46
C TRP A 129 -15.91 3.68 -12.88
N ARG A 130 -15.15 4.47 -13.64
CA ARG A 130 -15.54 4.91 -15.00
C ARG A 130 -15.75 3.72 -15.94
N LYS A 131 -14.91 2.70 -15.85
CA LYS A 131 -15.03 1.47 -16.65
C LYS A 131 -16.20 0.59 -16.22
N LEU A 132 -16.49 0.49 -14.91
CA LEU A 132 -17.67 -0.22 -14.42
C LEU A 132 -18.97 0.49 -14.80
N ALA A 133 -19.00 1.82 -14.79
CA ALA A 133 -20.16 2.60 -15.19
C ALA A 133 -20.51 2.46 -16.70
N HIS A 134 -19.54 2.04 -17.53
CA HIS A 134 -19.71 1.76 -18.95
C HIS A 134 -19.85 0.28 -19.30
N ARG A 135 -19.74 -0.64 -18.33
CA ARG A 135 -20.17 -2.03 -18.53
C ARG A 135 -21.64 -2.06 -18.14
N ASP A 136 -22.52 -2.07 -19.15
CA ASP A 136 -23.94 -2.36 -18.95
C ASP A 136 -24.06 -3.64 -18.12
N LEU A 137 -24.73 -3.52 -16.98
CA LEU A 137 -25.09 -4.61 -16.07
C LEU A 137 -26.27 -5.40 -16.64
#